data_AF-A0A3D3EYA9-F1
#
_entry.id   AF-A0A3D3EYA9-F1
#
_cell.length_a   1.000
_cell.length_b   1.000
_cell.length_c   1.000
_cell.angle_alpha   90.00
_cell.angle_beta   90.00
_cell.angle_gamma   90.00
#
_symmetry.space_group_name_H-M   'P 1'
#
loop_
_entity.id
_entity.type
_entity.pdbx_description
1 polymer ?
#
loop_
_entity_poly.entity_id
_entity_poly.type
_entity_poly.pdbx_seq_one_letter_code
_entity_poly.pdbx_strand_id
1 'polypeptide(L)'
;DAELFAAVYRFWQQQDQDLPPEIFAPTVYYEELPRPTIVKGNATLYPKAFIKKGKTQQDRMQKALKWQKRNFKINPEKALSGQPRLDILAAQKHLSDTQYRMLAIYILRANGIPADFTRLPDNILVYLDDDWHYYDLKLGRLAADEKREESPNYLEIYLTDEDGVPISNARDHFSPTRFVEGMFYNINSEVHELGGGNYQMARPEGDLQLNFGYRKSDSKTVLQMIPLALDADSLRIVAPGYPRTWEKAREDLLLLVDEEVLAEQDLLIFGNHDQENSLRVAQKLLDADREFVFYGYTRQGSRRVPGYKFNPAWQAFVREDPAYARTVITLFKTADGWSMYEGIWSKLP
;
A
#
# COMPACT_ATOMS: atom_id res chain seq x y z
N ASP A 1 -0.03 32.25 -11.92
CA ASP A 1 0.97 32.76 -12.87
C ASP A 1 0.46 32.47 -14.29
N ALA A 2 0.21 33.51 -15.08
CA ALA A 2 -0.40 33.39 -16.41
C ALA A 2 0.53 32.70 -17.43
N GLU A 3 1.85 32.88 -17.28
CA GLU A 3 2.83 32.25 -18.17
C GLU A 3 2.91 30.75 -17.95
N LEU A 4 2.81 30.31 -16.69
CA LEU A 4 2.79 28.89 -16.34
C LEU A 4 1.54 28.22 -16.87
N PHE A 5 0.37 28.83 -16.70
CA PHE A 5 -0.86 28.32 -17.28
C PHE A 5 -0.76 28.18 -18.80
N ALA A 6 -0.27 29.22 -19.50
CA ALA A 6 -0.10 29.17 -20.95
C ALA A 6 0.91 28.08 -21.39
N ALA A 7 1.99 27.90 -20.65
CA ALA A 7 2.99 26.86 -20.90
C ALA A 7 2.42 25.45 -20.72
N VAL A 8 1.68 25.20 -19.64
CA VAL A 8 1.03 23.92 -19.36
C VAL A 8 -0.05 23.64 -20.40
N TYR A 9 -0.90 24.62 -20.72
CA TYR A 9 -1.97 24.45 -21.70
C TYR A 9 -1.42 24.12 -23.10
N ARG A 10 -0.37 24.82 -23.55
CA ARG A 10 0.29 24.51 -24.83
C ARG A 10 0.95 23.14 -24.83
N PHE A 11 1.54 22.73 -23.71
CA PHE A 11 2.11 21.40 -23.57
C PHE A 11 1.00 20.34 -23.65
N TRP A 12 -0.14 20.56 -22.98
CA TRP A 12 -1.31 19.70 -23.02
C TRP A 12 -1.89 19.52 -24.42
N GLN A 13 -2.02 20.60 -25.20
CA GLN A 13 -2.49 20.54 -26.59
C GLN A 13 -1.61 19.69 -27.52
N GLN A 14 -0.38 19.37 -27.12
CA GLN A 14 0.57 18.56 -27.89
C GLN A 14 0.58 17.09 -27.48
N GLN A 15 -0.13 16.73 -26.39
CA GLN A 15 -0.17 15.36 -25.89
C GLN A 15 -1.37 14.61 -26.45
N ASP A 16 -1.22 13.30 -26.54
CA ASP A 16 -2.33 12.39 -26.77
C ASP A 16 -3.22 12.34 -25.50
N GLN A 17 -4.53 12.34 -25.68
CA GLN A 17 -5.51 12.37 -24.58
C GLN A 17 -5.56 11.06 -23.81
N ASP A 18 -5.14 9.96 -24.45
CA ASP A 18 -5.13 8.62 -23.85
C ASP A 18 -3.87 8.35 -23.01
N LEU A 19 -2.92 9.29 -22.96
CA LEU A 19 -1.72 9.13 -22.15
C LEU A 19 -2.02 9.22 -20.65
N PRO A 20 -1.32 8.43 -19.82
CA PRO A 20 -1.41 8.51 -18.38
C PRO A 20 -1.22 9.94 -17.81
N PRO A 21 -1.99 10.32 -16.77
CA PRO A 21 -1.98 11.66 -16.18
C PRO A 21 -0.62 12.05 -15.58
N GLU A 22 0.26 11.07 -15.32
CA GLU A 22 1.63 11.25 -14.83
C GLU A 22 2.46 12.15 -15.73
N ILE A 23 2.06 12.37 -16.98
CA ILE A 23 2.68 13.36 -17.85
C ILE A 23 2.57 14.81 -17.31
N PHE A 24 1.58 15.10 -16.46
CA PHE A 24 1.39 16.39 -15.77
C PHE A 24 1.52 16.33 -14.25
N ALA A 25 1.63 15.14 -13.65
CA ALA A 25 1.72 14.96 -12.20
C ALA A 25 3.03 15.53 -11.64
N PRO A 26 3.09 15.95 -10.37
CA PRO A 26 4.38 16.17 -9.70
C PRO A 26 5.20 14.87 -9.70
N THR A 27 6.50 14.99 -9.86
CA THR A 27 7.46 13.86 -9.80
C THR A 27 7.59 13.31 -8.39
N VAL A 28 7.49 14.18 -7.38
CA VAL A 28 7.60 13.83 -5.96
C VAL A 28 6.65 14.68 -5.13
N TYR A 29 6.28 14.19 -3.94
CA TYR A 29 5.51 14.99 -2.99
C TYR A 29 6.23 16.29 -2.65
N TYR A 30 5.46 17.38 -2.59
CA TYR A 30 5.95 18.74 -2.31
C TYR A 30 6.90 19.33 -3.36
N GLU A 31 6.88 18.80 -4.58
CA GLU A 31 7.55 19.41 -5.73
C GLU A 31 7.06 20.84 -5.97
N GLU A 32 7.99 21.80 -6.01
CA GLU A 32 7.68 23.16 -6.45
C GLU A 32 7.28 23.18 -7.93
N LEU A 33 6.19 23.87 -8.25
CA LEU A 33 5.75 24.09 -9.63
C LEU A 33 6.89 24.67 -10.49
N PRO A 34 7.14 24.17 -11.70
CA PRO A 34 8.24 24.63 -12.53
C PRO A 34 8.05 26.10 -12.95
N ARG A 35 9.17 26.82 -13.13
CA ARG A 35 9.14 28.12 -13.82
C ARG A 35 9.19 27.90 -15.33
N PRO A 36 8.25 28.48 -16.11
CA PRO A 36 8.26 28.39 -17.56
C PRO A 36 9.56 28.96 -18.14
N THR A 37 10.03 28.35 -19.21
CA THR A 37 11.12 28.91 -20.02
C THR A 37 10.54 29.78 -21.13
N ILE A 38 11.05 30.99 -21.29
CA ILE A 38 10.65 31.85 -22.41
C ILE A 38 11.54 31.58 -23.63
N VAL A 39 10.96 31.07 -24.71
CA VAL A 39 11.65 30.79 -25.97
C VAL A 39 11.03 31.65 -27.07
N LYS A 40 11.78 32.64 -27.57
CA LYS A 40 11.30 33.56 -28.62
C LYS A 40 9.93 34.18 -28.30
N GLY A 41 9.74 34.63 -27.06
CA GLY A 41 8.49 35.23 -26.58
C GLY A 41 7.37 34.24 -26.22
N ASN A 42 7.61 32.94 -26.36
CA ASN A 42 6.63 31.91 -25.99
C ASN A 42 7.05 31.17 -24.72
N ALA A 43 6.16 31.15 -23.73
CA ALA A 43 6.34 30.32 -22.54
C ALA A 43 6.22 28.84 -22.90
N THR A 44 7.21 28.05 -22.47
CA THR A 44 7.27 26.59 -22.62
C THR A 44 7.49 25.95 -21.25
N LEU A 45 6.82 24.82 -20.98
CA LEU A 45 6.88 24.15 -19.68
C LEU A 45 8.29 23.63 -19.36
N TYR A 46 8.97 23.10 -20.39
CA TYR A 46 10.29 22.52 -20.27
C TYR A 46 11.35 23.30 -21.06
N PRO A 47 12.62 23.26 -20.64
CA PRO A 47 13.72 23.77 -21.44
C PRO A 47 13.78 23.10 -22.81
N LYS A 48 13.99 23.89 -23.87
CA LYS A 48 14.12 23.37 -25.25
C LYS A 48 15.21 22.30 -25.39
N ALA A 49 16.24 22.36 -24.55
CA ALA A 49 17.31 21.37 -24.53
C ALA A 49 16.83 19.95 -24.19
N PHE A 50 15.70 19.80 -23.49
CA PHE A 50 15.16 18.49 -23.11
C PHE A 50 14.44 17.80 -24.28
N ILE A 51 13.86 18.59 -25.19
CA ILE A 51 13.06 18.09 -26.31
C ILE A 51 13.97 17.45 -27.37
N LYS A 52 13.75 16.18 -27.66
CA LYS A 52 14.47 15.35 -28.64
C LYS A 52 13.55 14.89 -29.75
N LYS A 53 14.10 14.84 -30.97
CA LYS A 53 13.41 14.26 -32.13
C LYS A 53 13.69 12.76 -32.19
N GLY A 54 12.66 11.98 -32.52
CA GLY A 54 12.79 10.54 -32.72
C GLY A 54 11.62 9.99 -33.53
N LYS A 55 11.86 8.84 -34.20
CA LYS A 55 10.86 8.18 -35.04
C LYS A 55 9.79 7.45 -34.22
N THR A 56 10.20 6.86 -33.09
CA THR A 56 9.34 6.14 -32.14
C THR A 56 9.45 6.76 -30.76
N GLN A 57 8.51 6.44 -29.86
CA GLN A 57 8.57 6.85 -28.45
C GLN A 57 9.86 6.35 -27.78
N GLN A 58 10.21 5.09 -28.00
CA GLN A 58 11.44 4.47 -27.50
C GLN A 58 12.72 5.16 -28.03
N ASP A 59 12.77 5.54 -29.31
CA ASP A 59 13.90 6.30 -29.88
C ASP A 59 14.02 7.71 -29.24
N ARG A 60 12.89 8.39 -29.01
CA ARG A 60 12.88 9.67 -28.28
C ARG A 60 13.41 9.49 -26.85
N MET A 61 12.92 8.48 -26.14
CA MET A 61 13.36 8.12 -24.78
C MET A 61 14.87 7.93 -24.72
N GLN A 62 15.41 7.04 -25.57
CA GLN A 62 16.84 6.71 -25.58
C GLN A 62 17.69 7.95 -25.88
N LYS A 63 17.29 8.80 -26.84
CA LYS A 63 17.99 10.05 -27.14
C LYS A 63 17.96 11.04 -25.98
N ALA A 64 16.83 11.13 -25.28
CA ALA A 64 16.65 12.03 -24.15
C ALA A 64 17.52 11.61 -22.97
N LEU A 65 17.49 10.33 -22.60
CA LEU A 65 18.28 9.78 -21.50
C LEU A 65 19.78 9.74 -21.83
N LYS A 66 20.16 9.45 -23.08
CA LYS A 66 21.55 9.56 -23.55
C LYS A 66 22.06 11.00 -23.46
N TRP A 67 21.21 11.98 -23.76
CA TRP A 67 21.56 13.39 -23.59
C TRP A 67 21.73 13.75 -22.11
N GLN A 68 20.82 13.31 -21.23
CA GLN A 68 20.96 13.51 -19.79
C GLN A 68 22.28 12.95 -19.26
N LYS A 69 22.60 11.69 -19.57
CA LYS A 69 23.83 11.01 -19.14
C LYS A 69 25.12 11.74 -19.56
N ARG A 70 25.08 12.46 -20.68
CA ARG A 70 26.20 13.29 -21.15
C ARG A 70 26.28 14.64 -20.43
N ASN A 71 25.14 15.21 -20.06
CA ASN A 71 25.04 16.58 -19.56
C ASN A 71 25.05 16.68 -18.04
N PHE A 72 24.66 15.63 -17.31
CA PHE A 72 24.56 15.63 -15.86
C PHE A 72 25.38 14.49 -15.26
N LYS A 73 25.92 14.68 -14.06
CA LYS A 73 26.69 13.67 -13.33
C LYS A 73 26.13 13.48 -11.93
N ILE A 74 26.02 12.22 -11.51
CA ILE A 74 25.71 11.88 -10.13
C ILE A 74 26.96 12.18 -9.28
N ASN A 75 26.85 13.13 -8.36
CA ASN A 75 27.86 13.47 -7.37
C ASN A 75 27.17 14.18 -6.19
N PRO A 76 26.77 13.42 -5.15
CA PRO A 76 26.03 13.95 -4.00
C PRO A 76 26.78 15.05 -3.23
N GLU A 77 28.11 14.98 -3.15
CA GLU A 77 28.93 15.97 -2.43
C GLU A 77 28.90 17.36 -3.07
N LYS A 78 28.73 17.41 -4.41
CA LYS A 78 28.65 18.66 -5.19
C LYS A 78 27.22 19.07 -5.52
N ALA A 79 26.24 18.24 -5.16
CA ALA A 79 24.84 18.50 -5.43
C ALA A 79 24.30 19.56 -4.46
N LEU A 80 23.26 20.28 -4.90
CA LEU A 80 22.50 21.12 -3.99
C LEU A 80 21.76 20.23 -2.97
N SER A 81 21.57 20.73 -1.75
CA SER A 81 20.73 20.06 -0.77
C SER A 81 19.24 20.16 -1.13
N GLY A 82 18.47 19.12 -0.79
CA GLY A 82 17.03 19.09 -0.99
C GLY A 82 16.57 18.82 -2.42
N GLN A 83 15.32 19.21 -2.72
CA GLN A 83 14.67 19.00 -4.02
C GLN A 83 14.41 20.35 -4.68
N PRO A 84 15.38 20.90 -5.43
CA PRO A 84 15.22 22.19 -6.07
C PRO A 84 14.19 22.11 -7.21
N ARG A 85 13.52 23.23 -7.47
CA ARG A 85 12.64 23.41 -8.64
C ARG A 85 13.39 23.12 -9.95
N LEU A 86 12.66 22.69 -10.98
CA LEU A 86 13.20 22.25 -12.27
C LEU A 86 14.20 23.23 -12.93
N ASP A 87 13.93 24.54 -12.91
CA ASP A 87 14.82 25.56 -13.49
C ASP A 87 16.20 25.58 -12.82
N ILE A 88 16.24 25.40 -11.50
CA ILE A 88 17.47 25.31 -10.73
C ILE A 88 18.16 23.96 -11.00
N LEU A 89 17.39 22.87 -10.99
CA LEU A 89 17.87 21.52 -11.24
C LEU A 89 18.54 21.38 -12.62
N ALA A 90 17.89 21.91 -13.66
CA ALA A 90 18.37 21.90 -15.04
C ALA A 90 19.66 22.71 -15.26
N ALA A 91 19.98 23.63 -14.36
CA ALA A 91 21.19 24.45 -14.41
C ALA A 91 22.41 23.80 -13.72
N GLN A 92 22.21 22.72 -12.94
CA GLN A 92 23.30 22.08 -12.21
C GLN A 92 24.02 21.03 -13.06
N LYS A 93 25.36 20.96 -12.99
CA LYS A 93 26.13 19.87 -13.61
C LYS A 93 26.11 18.59 -12.76
N HIS A 94 26.12 18.76 -11.44
CA HIS A 94 26.23 17.70 -10.44
C HIS A 94 24.93 17.57 -9.67
N LEU A 95 24.42 16.34 -9.57
CA LEU A 95 23.12 16.03 -8.97
C LEU A 95 23.29 14.91 -7.94
N SER A 96 22.44 14.88 -6.92
CA SER A 96 22.24 13.68 -6.11
C SER A 96 21.48 12.61 -6.92
N ASP A 97 21.49 11.36 -6.46
CA ASP A 97 20.80 10.24 -7.12
C ASP A 97 19.30 10.51 -7.30
N THR A 98 18.65 11.06 -6.27
CA THR A 98 17.24 11.48 -6.33
C THR A 98 17.02 12.61 -7.32
N GLN A 99 17.87 13.64 -7.30
CA GLN A 99 17.79 14.76 -8.24
C GLN A 99 18.01 14.32 -9.69
N TYR A 100 18.91 13.36 -9.92
CA TYR A 100 19.18 12.79 -11.23
C TYR A 100 17.97 12.00 -11.76
N ARG A 101 17.30 11.22 -10.91
CA ARG A 101 16.03 10.53 -11.23
C ARG A 101 14.90 11.52 -11.54
N MET A 102 14.72 12.54 -10.69
CA MET A 102 13.71 13.59 -10.94
C MET A 102 13.95 14.28 -12.28
N LEU A 103 15.20 14.65 -12.58
CA LEU A 103 15.55 15.26 -13.86
C LEU A 103 15.26 14.35 -15.05
N ALA A 104 15.49 13.04 -14.92
CA ALA A 104 15.15 12.08 -15.97
C ALA A 104 13.65 12.13 -16.28
N ILE A 105 12.81 12.13 -15.24
CA ILE A 105 11.35 12.14 -15.40
C ILE A 105 10.89 13.43 -16.09
N TYR A 106 11.39 14.60 -15.69
CA TYR A 106 11.08 15.85 -16.40
C TYR A 106 11.53 15.83 -17.87
N ILE A 107 12.72 15.28 -18.14
CA ILE A 107 13.24 15.15 -19.50
C ILE A 107 12.35 14.23 -20.33
N LEU A 108 11.85 13.12 -19.77
CA LEU A 108 10.97 12.19 -20.47
C LEU A 108 9.59 12.80 -20.74
N ARG A 109 8.98 13.44 -19.73
CA ARG A 109 7.70 14.13 -19.87
C ARG A 109 7.78 15.24 -20.94
N ALA A 110 8.89 15.99 -21.00
CA ALA A 110 9.13 16.96 -22.07
C ALA A 110 9.10 16.39 -23.50
N ASN A 111 9.18 15.06 -23.65
CA ASN A 111 9.16 14.33 -24.92
C ASN A 111 7.86 13.53 -25.15
N GLY A 112 6.82 13.77 -24.33
CA GLY A 112 5.55 13.06 -24.43
C GLY A 112 5.63 11.61 -23.95
N ILE A 113 6.49 11.34 -22.97
CA ILE A 113 6.67 10.01 -22.37
C ILE A 113 6.28 10.14 -20.91
N PRO A 114 5.11 9.61 -20.50
CA PRO A 114 4.76 9.53 -19.08
C PRO A 114 5.84 8.76 -18.34
N ALA A 115 6.25 9.30 -17.21
CA ALA A 115 7.28 8.74 -16.37
C ALA A 115 6.96 9.12 -14.94
N ASP A 116 7.34 8.27 -14.00
CA ASP A 116 7.07 8.49 -12.58
C ASP A 116 8.22 8.03 -11.68
N PHE A 117 8.23 8.56 -10.46
CA PHE A 117 9.26 8.28 -9.49
C PHE A 117 8.99 6.96 -8.78
N THR A 118 10.01 6.09 -8.74
CA THR A 118 10.00 4.92 -7.86
C THR A 118 11.01 5.10 -6.74
N ARG A 119 10.70 4.50 -5.60
CA ARG A 119 11.66 4.42 -4.49
C ARG A 119 12.84 3.53 -4.85
N LEU A 120 12.67 2.57 -5.75
CA LEU A 120 13.72 1.64 -6.17
C LEU A 120 14.97 2.42 -6.63
N PRO A 121 16.17 2.15 -6.06
CA PRO A 121 17.41 2.84 -6.42
C PRO A 121 17.70 2.71 -7.91
N ASP A 122 18.39 3.69 -8.49
CA ASP A 122 18.77 3.77 -9.91
C ASP A 122 17.60 3.74 -10.95
N ASN A 123 16.38 3.47 -10.52
CA ASN A 123 15.24 3.24 -11.40
C ASN A 123 14.25 4.41 -11.41
N ILE A 124 13.52 4.52 -12.52
CA ILE A 124 12.29 5.29 -12.70
C ILE A 124 11.23 4.42 -13.36
N LEU A 125 9.96 4.78 -13.27
CA LEU A 125 8.89 4.19 -14.08
C LEU A 125 8.76 4.96 -15.39
N VAL A 126 8.59 4.25 -16.50
CA VAL A 126 8.34 4.82 -17.82
C VAL A 126 7.16 4.11 -18.47
N TYR A 127 6.25 4.87 -19.06
CA TYR A 127 5.12 4.32 -19.78
C TYR A 127 5.46 4.17 -21.26
N LEU A 128 5.51 2.94 -21.74
CA LEU A 128 5.84 2.57 -23.12
C LEU A 128 4.90 1.46 -23.56
N ASP A 129 4.47 1.48 -24.82
CA ASP A 129 3.66 0.40 -25.42
C ASP A 129 2.47 -0.02 -24.54
N ASP A 130 1.78 0.98 -24.00
CA ASP A 130 0.60 0.89 -23.12
C ASP A 130 0.81 0.25 -21.73
N ASP A 131 2.06 0.07 -21.27
CA ASP A 131 2.39 -0.51 -19.95
C ASP A 131 3.48 0.29 -19.21
N TRP A 132 3.55 0.11 -17.89
CA TRP A 132 4.54 0.73 -17.01
C TRP A 132 5.75 -0.18 -16.82
N HIS A 133 6.91 0.30 -17.24
CA HIS A 133 8.16 -0.43 -17.10
C HIS A 133 9.13 0.26 -16.15
N TYR A 134 9.92 -0.53 -15.42
CA TYR A 134 11.08 0.00 -14.70
C TYR A 134 12.22 0.25 -15.69
N TYR A 135 12.77 1.46 -15.66
CA TYR A 135 13.97 1.82 -16.42
C TYR A 135 15.13 2.11 -15.48
N ASP A 136 16.22 1.37 -15.63
CA ASP A 136 17.47 1.58 -14.88
C ASP A 136 18.30 2.67 -15.57
N LEU A 137 18.44 3.82 -14.91
CA LEU A 137 19.16 4.97 -15.44
C LEU A 137 20.68 4.79 -15.46
N LYS A 138 21.21 3.92 -14.61
CA LYS A 138 22.65 3.64 -14.50
C LYS A 138 23.09 2.72 -15.64
N LEU A 139 22.39 1.59 -15.79
CA LEU A 139 22.59 0.61 -16.86
C LEU A 139 22.11 1.15 -18.21
N GLY A 140 21.12 2.04 -18.22
CA GLY A 140 20.60 2.66 -19.44
C GLY A 140 19.79 1.69 -20.30
N ARG A 141 19.01 0.83 -19.64
CA ARG A 141 18.10 -0.13 -20.25
C ARG A 141 16.85 -0.25 -19.40
N LEU A 142 15.77 -0.74 -19.99
CA LEU A 142 14.66 -1.26 -19.19
C LEU A 142 15.25 -2.31 -18.25
N ALA A 143 14.90 -2.24 -16.96
CA ALA A 143 15.10 -3.38 -16.09
C ALA A 143 14.35 -4.53 -16.78
N ALA A 144 15.07 -5.61 -17.06
CA ALA A 144 14.62 -6.67 -17.94
C ALA A 144 13.14 -7.02 -17.71
N ASP A 145 12.31 -6.72 -18.71
CA ASP A 145 11.36 -7.73 -19.19
C ASP A 145 12.19 -8.63 -20.10
N GLU A 146 12.98 -9.52 -19.52
CA GLU A 146 13.67 -10.55 -20.30
C GLU A 146 12.58 -11.43 -20.90
N LYS A 147 12.22 -11.10 -22.16
CA LYS A 147 11.35 -11.85 -23.07
C LYS A 147 10.23 -12.65 -22.40
N ARG A 148 8.98 -12.19 -22.55
CA ARG A 148 7.78 -13.04 -22.46
C ARG A 148 7.81 -14.16 -23.52
N GLU A 149 8.69 -15.14 -23.35
CA GLU A 149 8.68 -16.46 -23.95
C GLU A 149 9.20 -17.44 -22.89
N GLU A 150 8.42 -17.60 -21.84
CA GLU A 150 8.21 -18.83 -21.09
C GLU A 150 7.05 -18.53 -20.14
N SER A 151 6.12 -19.47 -19.99
CA SER A 151 4.96 -19.34 -19.10
C SER A 151 5.39 -18.69 -17.78
N PRO A 152 4.72 -17.63 -17.29
CA PRO A 152 5.15 -16.95 -16.07
C PRO A 152 5.39 -17.99 -14.99
N ASN A 153 6.62 -18.08 -14.50
CA ASN A 153 6.95 -19.00 -13.43
C ASN A 153 6.20 -18.51 -12.19
N TYR A 154 5.07 -19.15 -11.88
CA TYR A 154 4.25 -18.77 -10.74
C TYR A 154 4.86 -19.35 -9.48
N LEU A 155 4.90 -18.54 -8.42
CA LEU A 155 5.12 -19.05 -7.08
C LEU A 155 3.76 -19.38 -6.47
N GLU A 156 3.53 -20.64 -6.13
CA GLU A 156 2.38 -21.05 -5.34
C GLU A 156 2.63 -20.77 -3.85
N ILE A 157 1.67 -20.13 -3.19
CA ILE A 157 1.77 -19.78 -1.77
C ILE A 157 0.64 -20.48 -1.03
N TYR A 158 1.01 -21.33 -0.07
CA TYR A 158 0.11 -22.07 0.81
C TYR A 158 0.10 -21.42 2.19
N LEU A 159 -0.98 -20.72 2.53
CA LEU A 159 -1.12 -20.01 3.80
C LEU A 159 -2.04 -20.77 4.76
N THR A 160 -1.50 -21.16 5.91
CA THR A 160 -2.28 -21.76 7.00
C THR A 160 -2.02 -21.02 8.31
N ASP A 161 -2.88 -21.20 9.30
CA ASP A 161 -2.55 -20.85 10.69
C ASP A 161 -1.72 -21.94 11.38
N GLU A 162 -1.47 -21.78 12.69
CA GLU A 162 -0.71 -22.71 13.52
C GLU A 162 -1.31 -24.12 13.62
N ASP A 163 -2.62 -24.26 13.42
CA ASP A 163 -3.33 -25.55 13.48
C ASP A 163 -3.41 -26.21 12.09
N GLY A 164 -2.86 -25.57 11.06
CA GLY A 164 -2.89 -26.05 9.69
C GLY A 164 -4.20 -25.75 8.95
N VAL A 165 -5.05 -24.89 9.49
CA VAL A 165 -6.29 -24.47 8.82
C VAL A 165 -5.95 -23.42 7.75
N PRO A 166 -6.48 -23.53 6.51
CA PRO A 166 -6.16 -22.60 5.45
C PRO A 166 -6.76 -21.20 5.66
N ILE A 167 -6.00 -20.14 5.34
CA ILE A 167 -6.42 -18.75 5.52
C ILE A 167 -6.76 -18.11 4.16
N SER A 168 -8.02 -17.69 4.00
CA SER A 168 -8.52 -16.98 2.82
C SER A 168 -8.69 -15.47 3.09
N ASN A 169 -8.82 -14.64 2.07
CA ASN A 169 -8.90 -13.16 2.13
C ASN A 169 -7.63 -12.45 2.65
N ALA A 170 -6.45 -13.05 2.48
CA ALA A 170 -5.18 -12.46 2.91
C ALA A 170 -4.36 -11.85 1.75
N ARG A 171 -4.96 -11.68 0.57
CA ARG A 171 -4.29 -11.13 -0.63
C ARG A 171 -3.51 -9.85 -0.31
N ASP A 172 -4.17 -8.90 0.34
CA ASP A 172 -3.61 -7.57 0.62
C ASP A 172 -2.57 -7.57 1.74
N HIS A 173 -2.34 -8.72 2.39
CA HIS A 173 -1.33 -8.88 3.42
C HIS A 173 0.04 -9.26 2.84
N PHE A 174 0.09 -9.61 1.55
CA PHE A 174 1.32 -9.94 0.84
C PHE A 174 1.92 -8.71 0.17
N SER A 175 3.23 -8.55 0.31
CA SER A 175 4.00 -7.51 -0.38
C SER A 175 5.32 -8.08 -0.90
N PRO A 176 5.41 -8.43 -2.18
CA PRO A 176 6.67 -8.77 -2.83
C PRO A 176 7.64 -7.59 -2.72
N THR A 177 8.84 -7.84 -2.20
CA THR A 177 9.76 -6.78 -1.79
C THR A 177 11.19 -7.11 -2.19
N ARG A 178 11.95 -6.12 -2.66
CA ARG A 178 13.40 -6.20 -2.83
C ARG A 178 14.10 -5.52 -1.65
N PHE A 179 15.12 -6.18 -1.09
CA PHE A 179 15.98 -5.57 -0.09
C PHE A 179 17.27 -5.08 -0.74
N VAL A 180 17.47 -3.77 -0.78
CA VAL A 180 18.66 -3.14 -1.39
C VAL A 180 19.24 -2.14 -0.40
N GLU A 181 20.52 -2.30 -0.07
CA GLU A 181 21.28 -1.37 0.78
C GLU A 181 20.60 -0.99 2.10
N GLY A 182 19.98 -1.96 2.79
CA GLY A 182 19.32 -1.74 4.08
C GLY A 182 17.86 -1.28 3.99
N MET A 183 17.30 -1.14 2.79
CA MET A 183 15.96 -0.62 2.55
C MET A 183 15.08 -1.63 1.80
N PHE A 184 13.80 -1.64 2.15
CA PHE A 184 12.77 -2.48 1.54
C PHE A 184 12.02 -1.71 0.45
N TYR A 185 11.91 -2.31 -0.73
CA TYR A 185 11.22 -1.73 -1.90
C TYR A 185 10.13 -2.68 -2.37
N ASN A 186 8.86 -2.29 -2.19
CA ASN A 186 7.74 -3.04 -2.74
C ASN A 186 7.83 -3.06 -4.26
N ILE A 187 7.67 -4.24 -4.83
CA ILE A 187 7.63 -4.47 -6.27
C ILE A 187 6.16 -4.50 -6.67
N ASN A 188 5.87 -3.93 -7.83
CA ASN A 188 4.54 -3.99 -8.41
C ASN A 188 4.27 -5.39 -9.01
N SER A 189 4.10 -6.39 -8.14
CA SER A 189 3.69 -7.75 -8.50
C SER A 189 2.43 -8.08 -7.72
N GLU A 190 1.37 -8.44 -8.46
CA GLU A 190 0.10 -8.80 -7.86
C GLU A 190 0.12 -10.24 -7.33
N VAL A 191 -0.39 -10.41 -6.11
CA VAL A 191 -0.77 -11.72 -5.58
C VAL A 191 -2.24 -11.96 -5.91
N HIS A 192 -2.56 -13.15 -6.41
CA HIS A 192 -3.92 -13.59 -6.70
C HIS A 192 -4.34 -14.69 -5.71
N GLU A 193 -5.59 -14.64 -5.27
CA GLU A 193 -6.17 -15.67 -4.40
C GLU A 193 -6.83 -16.76 -5.26
N LEU A 194 -6.44 -18.01 -5.01
CA LEU A 194 -7.01 -19.21 -5.66
C LEU A 194 -8.06 -19.91 -4.77
N GLY A 195 -8.13 -19.52 -3.50
CA GLY A 195 -9.05 -20.06 -2.51
C GLY A 195 -8.47 -21.22 -1.70
N GLY A 196 -9.09 -21.51 -0.56
CA GLY A 196 -8.65 -22.60 0.33
C GLY A 196 -7.24 -22.40 0.88
N GLY A 197 -6.84 -21.16 1.14
CA GLY A 197 -5.48 -20.80 1.59
C GLY A 197 -4.41 -20.82 0.50
N ASN A 198 -4.80 -21.02 -0.76
CA ASN A 198 -3.88 -21.01 -1.88
C ASN A 198 -3.87 -19.62 -2.55
N TYR A 199 -2.67 -19.14 -2.81
CA TYR A 199 -2.41 -17.90 -3.54
C TYR A 199 -1.35 -18.16 -4.60
N GLN A 200 -1.30 -17.32 -5.62
CA GLN A 200 -0.24 -17.34 -6.60
C GLN A 200 0.24 -15.92 -6.91
N MET A 201 1.51 -15.80 -7.27
CA MET A 201 2.04 -14.57 -7.84
C MET A 201 3.03 -14.91 -8.95
N ALA A 202 3.10 -14.07 -9.98
CA ALA A 202 4.18 -14.16 -10.94
C ALA A 202 5.50 -13.91 -10.21
N ARG A 203 6.48 -14.81 -10.33
CA ARG A 203 7.79 -14.66 -9.69
C ARG A 203 8.55 -13.52 -10.36
N PRO A 204 8.81 -12.39 -9.67
CA PRO A 204 9.67 -11.36 -10.20
C PRO A 204 11.13 -11.85 -10.16
N GLU A 205 12.00 -11.30 -11.01
CA GLU A 205 13.41 -11.68 -11.04
C GLU A 205 14.25 -11.08 -9.90
N GLY A 206 15.27 -11.84 -9.48
CA GLY A 206 16.31 -11.44 -8.53
C GLY A 206 16.07 -11.89 -7.08
N ASP A 207 16.91 -11.38 -6.17
CA ASP A 207 16.79 -11.68 -4.74
C ASP A 207 15.58 -10.96 -4.14
N LEU A 208 14.56 -11.75 -3.81
CA LEU A 208 13.28 -11.26 -3.33
C LEU A 208 12.94 -11.76 -1.94
N GLN A 209 12.17 -10.94 -1.23
CA GLN A 209 11.52 -11.30 0.00
C GLN A 209 10.02 -11.09 -0.16
N LEU A 210 9.24 -12.05 0.28
CA LEU A 210 7.80 -11.89 0.45
C LEU A 210 7.53 -11.40 1.88
N ASN A 211 7.04 -10.18 1.99
CA ASN A 211 6.52 -9.69 3.25
C ASN A 211 5.08 -10.17 3.40
N PHE A 212 4.79 -10.82 4.52
CA PHE A 212 3.44 -11.18 4.92
C PHE A 212 3.14 -10.56 6.29
N GLY A 213 2.24 -9.57 6.30
CA GLY A 213 1.91 -8.79 7.50
C GLY A 213 0.43 -8.89 7.84
N TYR A 214 0.11 -9.26 9.08
CA TYR A 214 -1.27 -9.31 9.55
C TYR A 214 -1.39 -8.82 10.99
N ARG A 215 -2.57 -8.33 11.33
CA ARG A 215 -2.86 -7.83 12.68
C ARG A 215 -3.45 -8.95 13.52
N LYS A 216 -2.68 -9.48 14.47
CA LYS A 216 -3.15 -10.52 15.41
C LYS A 216 -4.15 -9.93 16.41
N SER A 217 -3.93 -8.69 16.84
CA SER A 217 -4.85 -7.96 17.70
C SER A 217 -4.63 -6.46 17.55
N ASP A 218 -5.44 -5.66 18.22
CA ASP A 218 -5.32 -4.20 18.22
C ASP A 218 -3.97 -3.69 18.74
N SER A 219 -3.23 -4.48 19.51
CA SER A 219 -1.90 -4.11 20.02
C SER A 219 -0.76 -4.88 19.36
N LYS A 220 -1.05 -5.80 18.43
CA LYS A 220 -0.05 -6.72 17.90
C LYS A 220 -0.18 -6.92 16.39
N THR A 221 0.84 -6.47 15.67
CA THR A 221 1.06 -6.82 14.26
C THR A 221 2.12 -7.91 14.20
N VAL A 222 1.86 -8.94 13.42
CA VAL A 222 2.84 -9.96 13.05
C VAL A 222 3.33 -9.64 11.64
N LEU A 223 4.64 -9.63 11.47
CA LEU A 223 5.29 -9.46 10.18
C LEU A 223 6.25 -10.62 9.97
N GLN A 224 6.14 -11.29 8.84
CA GLN A 224 7.07 -12.30 8.38
C GLN A 224 7.74 -11.80 7.11
N MET A 225 9.08 -11.82 7.09
CA MET A 225 9.86 -11.53 5.90
C MET A 225 10.46 -12.85 5.43
N ILE A 226 9.97 -13.34 4.30
CA ILE A 226 10.29 -14.69 3.84
C ILE A 226 11.18 -14.57 2.62
N PRO A 227 12.45 -15.00 2.68
CA PRO A 227 13.31 -15.01 1.49
C PRO A 227 12.74 -16.00 0.48
N LEU A 228 12.60 -15.56 -0.76
CA LEU A 228 12.17 -16.41 -1.86
C LEU A 228 13.42 -17.04 -2.48
N ALA A 229 13.54 -18.37 -2.35
CA ALA A 229 14.58 -19.10 -3.07
C ALA A 229 14.28 -19.07 -4.57
N LEU A 230 15.32 -18.91 -5.39
CA LEU A 230 15.18 -18.75 -6.84
C LEU A 230 14.53 -19.96 -7.51
N ASP A 231 14.64 -21.14 -6.91
CA ASP A 231 14.22 -22.46 -7.42
C ASP A 231 12.97 -23.05 -6.74
N ALA A 232 12.40 -22.39 -5.72
CA ALA A 232 11.28 -22.97 -4.96
C ALA A 232 9.94 -22.72 -5.66
N ASP A 233 9.33 -23.72 -6.29
CA ASP A 233 8.03 -23.58 -7.00
C ASP A 233 6.84 -23.28 -6.07
N SER A 234 6.98 -23.60 -4.79
CA SER A 234 5.98 -23.31 -3.77
C SER A 234 6.58 -22.79 -2.47
N LEU A 235 5.77 -22.04 -1.74
CA LEU A 235 6.08 -21.51 -0.43
C LEU A 235 4.94 -21.83 0.53
N ARG A 236 5.27 -22.39 1.69
CA ARG A 236 4.31 -22.56 2.79
C ARG A 236 4.54 -21.50 3.86
N ILE A 237 3.48 -20.82 4.25
CA ILE A 237 3.47 -19.78 5.27
C ILE A 237 2.52 -20.21 6.38
N VAL A 238 3.03 -20.21 7.61
CA VAL A 238 2.22 -20.41 8.81
C VAL A 238 2.02 -19.06 9.46
N ALA A 239 0.79 -18.69 9.79
CA ALA A 239 0.41 -17.41 10.38
C ALA A 239 -0.13 -17.59 11.81
N PRO A 240 0.75 -17.65 12.83
CA PRO A 240 0.34 -17.91 14.21
C PRO A 240 -0.62 -16.86 14.76
N GLY A 241 -1.75 -17.30 15.30
CA GLY A 241 -2.85 -16.48 15.80
C GLY A 241 -3.35 -15.48 14.79
N TYR A 242 -3.46 -15.88 13.53
CA TYR A 242 -4.16 -15.10 12.53
C TYR A 242 -5.61 -14.87 13.00
N PRO A 243 -6.13 -13.63 12.97
CA PRO A 243 -7.50 -13.38 13.40
C PRO A 243 -8.43 -14.15 12.48
N ARG A 244 -9.05 -15.20 13.01
CA ARG A 244 -9.98 -16.01 12.24
C ARG A 244 -11.28 -15.23 12.02
N THR A 245 -12.02 -15.65 11.01
CA THR A 245 -13.43 -15.30 10.83
C THR A 245 -14.23 -15.61 12.12
N TRP A 246 -15.49 -15.18 12.18
CA TRP A 246 -16.40 -15.53 13.28
C TRP A 246 -16.24 -16.98 13.75
N GLU A 247 -15.91 -17.15 15.02
CA GLU A 247 -15.68 -18.46 15.64
C GLU A 247 -16.84 -18.80 16.57
N LYS A 248 -16.93 -20.04 17.06
CA LYS A 248 -17.89 -20.37 18.12
C LYS A 248 -17.56 -19.54 19.37
N ALA A 249 -18.58 -18.92 19.97
CA ALA A 249 -18.40 -18.13 21.19
C ALA A 249 -17.85 -19.00 22.32
N ARG A 250 -16.84 -18.48 23.02
CA ARG A 250 -16.29 -19.14 24.20
C ARG A 250 -17.31 -19.19 25.33
N GLU A 251 -17.38 -20.34 25.99
CA GLU A 251 -18.34 -20.57 27.08
C GLU A 251 -18.11 -19.63 28.26
N ASP A 252 -16.87 -19.31 28.58
CA ASP A 252 -16.52 -18.39 29.67
C ASP A 252 -17.06 -16.96 29.44
N LEU A 253 -17.10 -16.49 28.20
CA LEU A 253 -17.69 -15.20 27.82
C LEU A 253 -19.21 -15.21 27.88
N LEU A 254 -19.84 -16.31 27.46
CA LEU A 254 -21.29 -16.47 27.55
C LEU A 254 -21.76 -16.50 29.00
N LEU A 255 -20.99 -17.10 29.91
CA LEU A 255 -21.26 -17.12 31.34
C LEU A 255 -21.18 -15.72 32.00
N LEU A 256 -20.63 -14.71 31.33
CA LEU A 256 -20.65 -13.32 31.81
C LEU A 256 -22.00 -12.62 31.57
N VAL A 257 -22.92 -13.27 30.84
CA VAL A 257 -24.20 -12.70 30.40
C VAL A 257 -25.34 -13.50 31.01
N ASP A 258 -26.36 -12.81 31.52
CA ASP A 258 -27.56 -13.45 32.05
C ASP A 258 -28.30 -14.21 30.94
N GLU A 259 -28.84 -15.39 31.26
CA GLU A 259 -29.53 -16.27 30.30
C GLU A 259 -30.70 -15.56 29.59
N GLU A 260 -31.40 -14.66 30.29
CA GLU A 260 -32.48 -13.83 29.73
C GLU A 260 -31.97 -12.96 28.58
N VAL A 261 -30.81 -12.33 28.73
CA VAL A 261 -30.22 -11.48 27.68
C VAL A 261 -29.74 -12.33 26.51
N LEU A 262 -29.16 -13.50 26.77
CA LEU A 262 -28.76 -14.44 25.71
C LEU A 262 -29.97 -15.01 24.93
N ALA A 263 -31.16 -15.04 25.56
CA ALA A 263 -32.40 -15.43 24.91
C ALA A 263 -32.98 -14.32 24.03
N GLU A 264 -32.99 -13.08 24.53
CA GLU A 264 -33.65 -11.93 23.90
C GLU A 264 -32.82 -11.16 22.88
N GLN A 265 -31.49 -11.25 22.97
CA GLN A 265 -30.58 -10.48 22.12
C GLN A 265 -29.87 -11.37 21.11
N ASP A 266 -29.60 -10.81 19.94
CA ASP A 266 -28.83 -11.47 18.88
C ASP A 266 -27.41 -10.89 18.75
N LEU A 267 -27.13 -9.77 19.42
CA LEU A 267 -25.86 -9.06 19.29
C LEU A 267 -25.41 -8.43 20.60
N LEU A 268 -24.21 -8.80 21.04
CA LEU A 268 -23.57 -8.27 22.25
C LEU A 268 -22.17 -7.76 21.93
N ILE A 269 -21.73 -6.73 22.65
CA ILE A 269 -20.36 -6.22 22.58
C ILE A 269 -19.77 -6.26 23.99
N PHE A 270 -18.58 -6.81 24.14
CA PHE A 270 -17.73 -6.59 25.31
C PHE A 270 -16.62 -5.63 24.94
N GLY A 271 -16.45 -4.56 25.72
CA GLY A 271 -15.41 -3.56 25.48
C GLY A 271 -15.47 -2.47 26.54
N ASN A 272 -15.13 -1.23 26.18
CA ASN A 272 -15.38 -0.10 27.06
C ASN A 272 -15.60 1.20 26.29
N HIS A 273 -16.38 2.11 26.87
CA HIS A 273 -16.80 3.35 26.21
C HIS A 273 -15.67 4.38 26.01
N ASP A 274 -14.50 4.16 26.61
CA ASP A 274 -13.31 5.00 26.46
C ASP A 274 -12.29 4.42 25.45
N GLN A 275 -12.61 3.30 24.80
CA GLN A 275 -11.76 2.66 23.78
C GLN A 275 -12.27 2.97 22.37
N GLU A 276 -11.38 3.46 21.51
CA GLU A 276 -11.71 3.80 20.12
C GLU A 276 -12.34 2.62 19.37
N ASN A 277 -11.76 1.43 19.49
CA ASN A 277 -12.24 0.26 18.75
C ASN A 277 -13.63 -0.19 19.20
N SER A 278 -13.94 -0.14 20.49
CA SER A 278 -15.29 -0.42 20.98
C SER A 278 -16.31 0.59 20.45
N LEU A 279 -15.94 1.87 20.42
CA LEU A 279 -16.78 2.92 19.85
C LEU A 279 -17.00 2.74 18.35
N ARG A 280 -15.97 2.32 17.60
CA ARG A 280 -16.08 2.05 16.15
C ARG A 280 -17.00 0.86 15.86
N VAL A 281 -16.92 -0.21 16.64
CA VAL A 281 -17.84 -1.36 16.50
C VAL A 281 -19.27 -0.93 16.83
N ALA A 282 -19.49 -0.22 17.94
CA ALA A 282 -20.80 0.28 18.32
C ALA A 282 -21.38 1.21 17.25
N GLN A 283 -20.59 2.16 16.73
CA GLN A 283 -21.02 3.05 15.66
C GLN A 283 -21.39 2.29 14.38
N LYS A 284 -20.59 1.29 13.99
CA LYS A 284 -20.87 0.46 12.81
C LYS A 284 -22.21 -0.27 12.91
N LEU A 285 -22.59 -0.69 14.12
CA LEU A 285 -23.87 -1.35 14.37
C LEU A 285 -25.04 -0.39 14.38
N LEU A 286 -24.85 0.82 14.93
CA LEU A 286 -25.83 1.91 14.83
C LEU A 286 -26.07 2.33 13.37
N ASP A 287 -25.01 2.48 12.58
CA ASP A 287 -25.09 2.81 11.15
C ASP A 287 -25.80 1.72 10.34
N ALA A 288 -25.77 0.48 10.83
CA ALA A 288 -26.44 -0.67 10.25
C ALA A 288 -27.85 -0.93 10.83
N ASP A 289 -28.37 -0.02 11.66
CA ASP A 289 -29.67 -0.12 12.36
C ASP A 289 -29.86 -1.47 13.08
N ARG A 290 -28.80 -1.93 13.76
CA ARG A 290 -28.81 -3.16 14.57
C ARG A 290 -29.00 -2.81 16.04
N GLU A 291 -29.91 -3.50 16.70
CA GLU A 291 -29.99 -3.48 18.16
C GLU A 291 -28.87 -4.33 18.77
N PHE A 292 -28.27 -3.83 19.86
CA PHE A 292 -27.20 -4.52 20.56
C PHE A 292 -27.12 -4.10 22.03
N VAL A 293 -26.52 -4.96 22.85
CA VAL A 293 -26.11 -4.62 24.23
C VAL A 293 -24.60 -4.47 24.29
N PHE A 294 -24.13 -3.34 24.81
CA PHE A 294 -22.70 -3.07 24.95
C PHE A 294 -22.29 -3.15 26.43
N TYR A 295 -21.68 -4.26 26.82
CA TYR A 295 -21.12 -4.46 28.14
C TYR A 295 -19.76 -3.80 28.30
N GLY A 296 -19.63 -2.96 29.33
CA GLY A 296 -18.37 -2.34 29.71
C GLY A 296 -17.98 -2.53 31.17
N TYR A 297 -16.68 -2.38 31.43
CA TYR A 297 -16.08 -2.68 32.74
C TYR A 297 -15.90 -1.44 33.63
N THR A 298 -16.27 -0.24 33.17
CA THR A 298 -16.32 0.97 34.01
C THR A 298 -17.72 1.58 34.08
N ARG A 299 -18.05 2.22 35.20
CA ARG A 299 -19.37 2.84 35.43
C ARG A 299 -19.46 4.28 34.90
N GLN A 300 -18.32 4.98 34.88
CA GLN A 300 -18.23 6.34 34.36
C GLN A 300 -18.54 6.33 32.86
N GLY A 301 -19.11 7.41 32.30
CA GLY A 301 -19.34 7.56 30.85
C GLY A 301 -20.42 6.68 30.19
N SER A 302 -21.05 5.76 30.92
CA SER A 302 -22.16 4.90 30.45
C SER A 302 -23.32 5.61 29.74
N ARG A 303 -23.56 6.89 30.06
CA ARG A 303 -24.64 7.70 29.46
C ARG A 303 -24.33 8.22 28.05
N ARG A 304 -23.10 8.08 27.55
CA ARG A 304 -22.66 8.67 26.27
C ARG A 304 -22.73 7.72 25.09
N VAL A 305 -22.88 6.42 25.32
CA VAL A 305 -22.86 5.39 24.26
C VAL A 305 -24.17 4.60 24.31
N PRO A 306 -24.96 4.56 23.21
CA PRO A 306 -26.17 3.76 23.14
C PRO A 306 -25.92 2.29 23.48
N GLY A 307 -26.86 1.67 24.19
CA GLY A 307 -26.78 0.26 24.56
C GLY A 307 -25.75 -0.07 25.66
N TYR A 308 -25.00 0.91 26.19
CA TYR A 308 -23.95 0.64 27.17
C TYR A 308 -24.51 0.24 28.55
N LYS A 309 -24.06 -0.91 29.06
CA LYS A 309 -24.38 -1.44 30.40
C LYS A 309 -23.10 -1.82 31.12
N PHE A 310 -22.97 -1.40 32.38
CA PHE A 310 -21.87 -1.85 33.22
C PHE A 310 -22.07 -3.32 33.60
N ASN A 311 -21.07 -4.17 33.34
CA ASN A 311 -21.07 -5.59 33.70
C ASN A 311 -19.98 -5.88 34.75
N PRO A 312 -20.35 -6.23 36.00
CA PRO A 312 -19.38 -6.59 37.04
C PRO A 312 -18.55 -7.83 36.73
N ALA A 313 -19.12 -8.83 36.06
CA ALA A 313 -18.41 -10.05 35.68
C ALA A 313 -17.35 -9.75 34.60
N TRP A 314 -17.69 -8.91 33.63
CA TRP A 314 -16.71 -8.39 32.66
C TRP A 314 -15.59 -7.59 33.33
N GLN A 315 -15.92 -6.77 34.34
CA GLN A 315 -14.89 -6.07 35.12
C GLN A 315 -13.96 -7.02 35.87
N ALA A 316 -14.47 -8.11 36.44
CA ALA A 316 -13.65 -9.13 37.09
C ALA A 316 -12.73 -9.81 36.07
N PHE A 317 -13.27 -10.18 34.91
CA PHE A 317 -12.53 -10.79 33.80
C PHE A 317 -11.35 -9.92 33.33
N VAL A 318 -11.58 -8.62 33.15
CA VAL A 318 -10.53 -7.65 32.77
C VAL A 318 -9.50 -7.43 33.88
N ARG A 319 -9.85 -7.62 35.16
CA ARG A 319 -8.88 -7.54 36.26
C ARG A 319 -7.97 -8.76 36.31
N GLU A 320 -8.51 -9.93 35.99
CA GLU A 320 -7.75 -11.18 35.92
C GLU A 320 -6.78 -11.16 34.73
N ASP A 321 -7.21 -10.65 33.58
CA ASP A 321 -6.34 -10.40 32.44
C ASP A 321 -6.53 -8.97 31.88
N PRO A 322 -5.61 -8.04 32.24
CA PRO A 322 -5.65 -6.65 31.79
C PRO A 322 -5.56 -6.45 30.27
N ALA A 323 -5.19 -7.46 29.48
CA ALA A 323 -5.18 -7.35 28.03
C ALA A 323 -6.59 -7.10 27.46
N TYR A 324 -7.63 -7.62 28.12
CA TYR A 324 -9.02 -7.41 27.72
C TYR A 324 -9.50 -5.97 27.89
N ALA A 325 -8.80 -5.14 28.67
CA ALA A 325 -9.12 -3.71 28.78
C ALA A 325 -9.01 -2.97 27.44
N ARG A 326 -8.19 -3.50 26.51
CA ARG A 326 -7.94 -2.89 25.19
C ARG A 326 -8.60 -3.65 24.05
N THR A 327 -9.40 -4.65 24.37
CA THR A 327 -9.98 -5.59 23.40
C THR A 327 -11.47 -5.33 23.27
N VAL A 328 -11.98 -5.43 22.05
CA VAL A 328 -13.42 -5.46 21.78
C VAL A 328 -13.80 -6.84 21.28
N ILE A 329 -14.85 -7.42 21.83
CA ILE A 329 -15.39 -8.72 21.39
C ILE A 329 -16.84 -8.51 21.00
N THR A 330 -17.19 -8.93 19.77
CA THR A 330 -18.59 -8.98 19.33
C THR A 330 -19.08 -10.41 19.45
N LEU A 331 -20.23 -10.62 20.09
CA LEU A 331 -20.97 -11.87 20.04
C LEU A 331 -22.18 -11.69 19.12
N PHE A 332 -22.42 -12.66 18.25
CA PHE A 332 -23.54 -12.66 17.31
C PHE A 332 -24.23 -14.02 17.33
N LYS A 333 -25.56 -14.03 17.44
CA LYS A 333 -26.36 -15.25 17.47
C LYS A 333 -26.69 -15.69 16.05
N THR A 334 -26.33 -16.93 15.73
CA THR A 334 -26.62 -17.58 14.45
C THR A 334 -27.56 -18.77 14.68
N ALA A 335 -28.00 -19.43 13.60
CA ALA A 335 -28.79 -20.66 13.68
C ALA A 335 -28.03 -21.80 14.41
N ASP A 336 -26.69 -21.80 14.33
CA ASP A 336 -25.82 -22.81 14.94
C ASP A 336 -25.37 -22.44 16.37
N GLY A 337 -25.89 -21.34 16.91
CA GLY A 337 -25.60 -20.82 18.24
C GLY A 337 -24.81 -19.51 18.22
N TRP A 338 -24.19 -19.18 19.35
CA TRP A 338 -23.42 -17.95 19.50
C TRP A 338 -22.06 -18.05 18.83
N SER A 339 -21.75 -17.06 17.99
CA SER A 339 -20.44 -16.83 17.41
C SER A 339 -19.77 -15.62 18.06
N MET A 340 -18.44 -15.60 18.08
CA MET A 340 -17.64 -14.47 18.55
C MET A 340 -16.66 -13.98 17.49
N TYR A 341 -16.33 -12.70 17.58
CA TYR A 341 -15.25 -12.06 16.83
C TYR A 341 -14.51 -11.08 17.73
N GLU A 342 -13.18 -11.21 17.80
CA GLU A 342 -12.32 -10.27 18.51
C GLU A 342 -11.80 -9.19 17.56
N GLY A 343 -12.04 -7.92 17.89
CA GLY A 343 -11.67 -6.76 17.08
C GLY A 343 -12.78 -6.27 16.16
N ILE A 344 -12.40 -5.59 15.07
CA ILE A 344 -13.31 -5.00 14.09
C ILE A 344 -13.51 -5.97 12.91
N TRP A 345 -14.73 -6.42 12.69
CA TRP A 345 -15.11 -7.29 11.57
C TRP A 345 -15.57 -6.48 10.36
N SER A 346 -15.52 -7.08 9.16
CA SER A 346 -16.00 -6.46 7.89
C SER A 346 -17.51 -6.66 7.66
N LYS A 347 -18.03 -7.87 7.88
CA LYS A 347 -19.47 -8.20 7.87
C LYS A 347 -19.88 -9.04 9.09
N LEU A 348 -21.15 -8.94 9.48
CA LEU A 348 -21.78 -9.92 10.37
C LEU A 348 -21.99 -11.25 9.60
N PRO A 349 -22.04 -12.41 10.29
CA PRO A 349 -22.27 -13.72 9.70
C PRO A 349 -23.55 -13.82 8.86
#